data_AF-A0A535DR65-F1
#
_entry.id   AF-A0A535DR65-F1
#
_cell.length_a   1.000
_cell.length_b   1.000
_cell.length_c   1.000
_cell.angle_alpha   90.00
_cell.angle_beta   90.00
_cell.angle_gamma   90.00
#
_symmetry.space_group_name_H-M   'P 1'
#
loop_
_entity.id
_entity.type
_entity.pdbx_description
1 polymer ?
#
loop_
_entity_poly.entity_id
_entity_poly.type
_entity_poly.pdbx_seq_one_letter_code
_entity_poly.pdbx_strand_id
1 'polypeptide(L)'
;MHGSIREFTTLEKKMAQEVAVPFPAEEEERRAPVRRLRKLFQVARQHPLGVLGLLFVALLLVCGVFANVVSPYDPLSSNRHREVGGSLVNAISANDSRISISKPDVGLGSSVTIGDEKIIILAVLSETGKEEALVQVTRGAGGTAAAAHPAGEELVRADVT
;
A
#
# COMPACT_ATOMS: atom_id res chain seq x y z
N MET A 1 84.28 26.09 64.31
CA MET A 1 82.85 26.25 64.69
C MET A 1 82.18 27.15 63.67
N HIS A 2 80.94 26.83 63.28
CA HIS A 2 80.10 27.40 62.19
C HIS A 2 80.53 26.93 60.79
N GLY A 3 79.80 26.10 60.03
CA GLY A 3 78.34 25.89 59.91
C GLY A 3 77.91 26.49 58.56
N SER A 4 77.80 25.70 57.49
CA SER A 4 76.59 25.01 56.99
C SER A 4 75.51 25.96 56.42
N ILE A 5 74.81 25.50 55.37
CA ILE A 5 73.62 26.07 54.71
C ILE A 5 73.91 26.94 53.47
N ARG A 6 74.35 26.40 52.31
CA ARG A 6 74.10 26.98 50.96
C ARG A 6 74.11 25.98 49.78
N GLU A 7 73.86 24.69 49.99
CA GLU A 7 73.89 23.70 48.88
C GLU A 7 72.53 23.17 48.40
N PHE A 8 71.40 23.63 48.94
CA PHE A 8 70.09 23.03 48.62
C PHE A 8 69.30 23.68 47.47
N THR A 9 69.76 24.79 46.87
CA THR A 9 68.93 25.53 45.89
C THR A 9 69.25 25.28 44.41
N THR A 10 70.27 24.46 44.09
CA THR A 10 70.72 24.31 42.68
C THR A 10 70.31 22.98 42.03
N LEU A 11 69.82 22.01 42.80
CA LEU A 11 69.35 20.73 42.29
C LEU A 11 67.89 20.73 41.82
N GLU A 12 67.04 21.63 42.33
CA GLU A 12 65.65 21.76 41.88
C GLU A 12 65.54 22.30 40.44
N LYS A 13 66.53 23.07 39.99
CA LYS A 13 66.49 23.68 38.65
C LYS A 13 66.86 22.71 37.52
N LYS A 14 67.30 21.49 37.84
CA LYS A 14 67.71 20.48 36.85
C LYS A 14 66.66 19.40 36.57
N MET A 15 65.55 19.34 37.31
CA MET A 15 64.53 18.29 37.14
C MET A 15 63.23 18.76 36.47
N ALA A 16 63.11 20.04 36.12
CA ALA A 16 61.89 20.60 35.53
C ALA A 16 61.95 20.83 34.00
N GLN A 17 62.98 20.33 33.32
CA GLN A 17 63.17 20.56 31.87
C GLN A 17 63.58 19.28 31.13
N GLU A 18 62.95 18.18 31.48
CA GLU A 18 62.84 17.03 30.58
C GLU A 18 61.39 16.93 30.10
N VAL A 19 61.23 16.54 28.84
CA VAL A 19 59.96 16.15 28.20
C VAL A 19 59.04 17.30 27.75
N ALA A 20 59.60 18.23 26.99
CA ALA A 20 58.85 18.84 25.90
C ALA A 20 59.55 18.48 24.57
N VAL A 21 59.47 17.19 24.21
CA VAL A 21 59.66 16.80 22.81
C VAL A 21 58.59 17.57 22.03
N PRO A 22 58.95 18.41 21.05
CA PRO A 22 57.97 18.90 20.11
C PRO A 22 57.44 17.66 19.41
N PHE A 23 56.23 17.25 19.77
CA PHE A 23 55.48 16.27 18.98
C PHE A 23 55.56 16.77 17.54
N PRO A 24 56.02 15.94 16.58
CA PRO A 24 55.93 16.30 15.19
C PRO A 24 54.47 16.63 14.97
N ALA A 25 54.22 17.87 14.53
CA ALA A 25 52.90 18.33 14.15
C ALA A 25 52.23 17.20 13.38
N GLU A 26 51.20 16.60 13.98
CA GLU A 26 50.24 15.83 13.21
C GLU A 26 49.83 16.79 12.11
N GLU A 27 50.29 16.47 10.91
CA GLU A 27 50.07 17.25 9.72
C GLU A 27 48.60 17.59 9.71
N GLU A 28 48.31 18.87 9.96
CA GLU A 28 47.01 19.46 9.79
C GLU A 28 46.74 19.34 8.30
N GLU A 29 46.28 18.15 7.89
CA GLU A 29 45.81 17.87 6.54
C GLU A 29 44.80 18.97 6.28
N ARG A 30 45.20 19.96 5.48
CA ARG A 30 44.32 20.93 4.85
C ARG A 30 43.19 20.13 4.23
N ARG A 31 42.09 19.95 4.97
CA ARG A 31 40.92 19.22 4.52
C ARG A 31 40.26 20.08 3.47
N ALA A 32 40.71 19.90 2.23
CA ALA A 32 40.09 20.50 1.06
C ALA A 32 38.57 20.21 1.12
N PRO A 33 37.71 21.21 0.86
CA PRO A 33 36.27 21.12 1.13
C PRO A 33 35.49 20.16 0.20
N VAL A 34 36.17 19.38 -0.64
CA VAL A 34 35.59 18.51 -1.67
C VAL A 34 35.80 17.05 -1.34
N ARG A 35 35.02 16.47 -0.41
CA ARG A 35 35.10 15.01 -0.19
C ARG A 35 33.92 14.32 0.48
N ARG A 36 32.76 14.95 0.67
CA ARG A 36 31.60 14.24 1.28
C ARG A 36 31.15 13.05 0.43
N LEU A 37 31.02 13.23 -0.88
CA LEU A 37 30.68 12.14 -1.82
C LEU A 37 31.76 11.06 -1.90
N ARG A 38 33.04 11.45 -1.92
CA ARG A 38 34.17 10.50 -1.93
C ARG A 38 34.25 9.68 -0.64
N LYS A 39 33.97 10.30 0.53
CA LYS A 39 33.86 9.58 1.80
C LYS A 39 32.68 8.61 1.79
N LEU A 40 31.53 9.01 1.26
CA LEU A 40 30.37 8.12 1.11
C LEU A 40 30.70 6.89 0.25
N PHE A 41 31.41 7.11 -0.87
CA PHE A 41 31.83 6.03 -1.76
C PHE A 41 32.89 5.11 -1.14
N GLN A 42 33.79 5.66 -0.31
CA GLN A 42 34.76 4.87 0.45
C GLN A 42 34.08 3.98 1.50
N VAL A 43 33.11 4.52 2.23
CA VAL A 43 32.31 3.76 3.21
C VAL A 43 31.50 2.67 2.50
N ALA A 44 30.91 2.98 1.33
CA ALA A 44 30.19 1.99 0.54
C ALA A 44 31.06 0.80 0.11
N ARG A 45 32.36 1.03 -0.13
CA ARG A 45 33.31 0.00 -0.51
C ARG A 45 33.82 -0.84 0.68
N GLN A 46 33.79 -0.28 1.89
CA GLN A 46 34.20 -0.97 3.13
C GLN A 46 33.12 -1.91 3.67
N HIS A 47 31.83 -1.61 3.45
CA HIS A 47 30.71 -2.39 3.97
C HIS A 47 29.71 -2.79 2.87
N PRO A 48 30.08 -3.72 1.96
CA PRO A 48 29.24 -4.08 0.82
C PRO A 48 27.89 -4.69 1.23
N LEU A 49 27.85 -5.48 2.32
CA LEU A 49 26.59 -6.03 2.84
C LEU A 49 25.62 -4.95 3.32
N GLY A 50 26.12 -3.91 3.97
CA GLY A 50 25.30 -2.83 4.50
C GLY A 50 24.67 -1.99 3.38
N VAL A 51 25.43 -1.72 2.31
CA VAL A 51 24.93 -1.01 1.12
C VAL A 51 23.86 -1.82 0.40
N LEU A 52 24.07 -3.14 0.26
CA LEU A 52 23.09 -4.03 -0.35
C LEU A 52 21.78 -4.04 0.45
N GLY A 53 21.86 -4.13 1.78
CA GLY A 53 20.70 -4.04 2.67
C GLY A 53 19.96 -2.72 2.53
N LEU A 54 20.69 -1.58 2.53
CA LEU A 54 20.12 -0.26 2.33
C LEU A 54 19.40 -0.14 0.98
N LEU A 55 19.99 -0.71 -0.07
CA LEU A 55 19.40 -0.73 -1.41
C LEU A 55 18.10 -1.53 -1.45
N PHE A 56 18.05 -2.70 -0.79
CA PHE A 56 16.82 -3.48 -0.65
C PHE A 56 15.73 -2.74 0.12
N VAL A 57 16.09 -2.09 1.23
CA VAL A 57 15.13 -1.28 2.01
C VAL A 57 14.59 -0.12 1.18
N ALA A 58 15.45 0.60 0.46
CA ALA A 58 15.03 1.68 -0.43
C ALA A 58 14.11 1.16 -1.56
N LEU A 59 14.43 0.02 -2.15
CA LEU A 59 13.61 -0.62 -3.18
C LEU A 59 12.22 -0.99 -2.64
N LEU A 60 12.14 -1.62 -1.46
CA LEU A 60 10.88 -1.96 -0.82
C LEU A 60 10.05 -0.72 -0.51
N LEU A 61 10.68 0.36 -0.07
CA LEU A 61 10.02 1.63 0.23
C LEU A 61 9.42 2.26 -1.04
N VAL A 62 10.17 2.24 -2.15
CA VAL A 62 9.67 2.66 -3.46
C VAL A 62 8.52 1.77 -3.91
N CYS A 63 8.64 0.44 -3.83
CA CYS A 63 7.55 -0.48 -4.18
C CYS A 63 6.29 -0.24 -3.34
N GLY A 64 6.43 0.07 -2.05
CA GLY A 64 5.31 0.38 -1.18
C GLY A 64 4.63 1.70 -1.52
N VAL A 65 5.41 2.77 -1.74
CA VAL A 65 4.86 4.11 -2.09
C VAL A 65 4.20 4.10 -3.46
N PHE A 66 4.82 3.40 -4.42
CA PHE A 66 4.31 3.29 -5.79
C PHE A 66 3.50 2.02 -6.03
N ALA A 67 3.01 1.34 -4.99
CA ALA A 67 2.24 0.11 -5.13
C ALA A 67 1.06 0.29 -6.09
N ASN A 68 0.33 1.41 -5.97
CA ASN A 68 -0.80 1.74 -6.85
C ASN A 68 -0.39 1.97 -8.32
N VAL A 69 0.87 2.32 -8.59
CA VAL A 69 1.40 2.54 -9.95
C VAL A 69 1.98 1.23 -10.52
N VAL A 70 2.58 0.40 -9.67
CA VAL A 70 3.23 -0.86 -10.07
C VAL A 70 2.21 -1.99 -10.24
N SER A 71 1.13 -2.01 -9.45
CA SER A 71 -0.02 -2.89 -9.67
C SER A 71 -1.28 -2.08 -10.01
N PRO A 72 -1.43 -1.62 -11.28
CA PRO A 72 -2.70 -1.04 -11.74
C PRO A 72 -3.86 -2.07 -11.70
N TYR A 73 -3.53 -3.36 -11.60
CA TYR A 73 -4.47 -4.45 -11.39
C TYR A 73 -4.31 -5.01 -9.98
N ASP A 74 -4.66 -4.22 -8.96
CA ASP A 74 -5.02 -4.81 -7.67
C ASP A 74 -6.47 -5.32 -7.78
N PRO A 75 -6.71 -6.65 -7.86
CA PRO A 75 -8.05 -7.21 -8.01
C PRO A 75 -8.95 -6.89 -6.82
N LEU A 76 -8.39 -6.53 -5.66
CA LEU A 76 -9.16 -6.08 -4.50
C LEU A 76 -9.58 -4.61 -4.61
N SER A 77 -8.91 -3.83 -5.47
CA SER A 77 -9.23 -2.44 -5.77
C SER A 77 -10.04 -2.25 -7.05
N SER A 78 -10.23 -3.33 -7.83
CA SER A 78 -11.09 -3.33 -9.02
C SER A 78 -12.48 -2.91 -8.60
N ASN A 79 -12.72 -1.61 -8.71
CA ASN A 79 -13.99 -0.91 -8.68
C ASN A 79 -15.15 -1.72 -8.10
N ARG A 80 -15.57 -1.35 -6.88
CA ARG A 80 -16.98 -1.44 -6.45
C ARG A 80 -17.88 -0.57 -7.33
N HIS A 81 -17.72 -0.64 -8.64
CA HIS A 81 -18.73 -0.18 -9.57
C HIS A 81 -19.84 -1.19 -9.41
N ARG A 82 -20.93 -0.75 -8.77
CA ARG A 82 -22.21 -1.43 -8.86
C ARG A 82 -22.49 -1.62 -10.34
N GLU A 83 -22.23 -2.82 -10.84
CA GLU A 83 -22.57 -3.15 -12.21
C GLU A 83 -24.09 -3.26 -12.24
N VAL A 84 -24.72 -2.26 -12.85
CA VAL A 84 -26.16 -2.25 -13.07
C VAL A 84 -26.44 -3.34 -14.10
N GLY A 85 -27.05 -4.43 -13.63
CA GLY A 85 -27.46 -5.58 -14.45
C GLY A 85 -28.73 -5.35 -15.25
N GLY A 86 -29.35 -4.17 -15.12
CA GLY A 86 -30.55 -3.74 -15.86
C GLY A 86 -31.53 -3.01 -14.94
N SER A 87 -32.76 -2.83 -15.41
CA SER A 87 -33.87 -2.25 -14.64
C SER A 87 -35.15 -3.06 -14.83
N LEU A 88 -36.03 -3.06 -13.83
CA LEU A 88 -37.35 -3.70 -13.95
C LEU A 88 -38.20 -2.98 -14.98
N VAL A 89 -38.78 -3.71 -15.93
CA VAL A 89 -39.71 -3.12 -16.91
C VAL A 89 -41.08 -2.86 -16.26
N ASN A 90 -41.54 -3.79 -15.43
CA ASN A 90 -42.83 -3.74 -14.76
C ASN A 90 -42.65 -3.81 -13.25
N ALA A 91 -43.62 -3.28 -12.50
CA ALA A 91 -43.66 -3.47 -11.06
C ALA A 91 -43.87 -4.95 -10.74
N ILE A 92 -43.24 -5.43 -9.67
CA ILE A 92 -43.27 -6.82 -9.24
C ILE A 92 -43.72 -6.92 -7.79
N SER A 93 -44.47 -7.96 -7.48
CA SER A 93 -44.89 -8.36 -6.14
C SER A 93 -43.86 -9.29 -5.50
N ALA A 94 -43.90 -9.47 -4.18
CA ALA A 94 -43.06 -10.41 -3.45
C ALA A 94 -43.23 -11.88 -3.91
N ASN A 95 -44.38 -12.21 -4.50
CA ASN A 95 -44.70 -13.58 -4.95
C ASN A 95 -44.34 -13.84 -6.42
N ASP A 96 -43.87 -12.82 -7.15
CA ASP A 96 -43.57 -12.95 -8.57
C ASP A 96 -42.24 -13.67 -8.77
N SER A 97 -42.29 -14.77 -9.54
CA SER A 97 -41.13 -15.60 -9.90
C SER A 97 -40.64 -15.36 -11.33
N ARG A 98 -41.29 -14.45 -12.06
CA ARG A 98 -40.92 -14.04 -13.42
C ARG A 98 -40.86 -12.53 -13.48
N ILE A 99 -39.76 -11.99 -13.98
CA ILE A 99 -39.54 -10.54 -14.05
C ILE A 99 -39.03 -10.17 -15.44
N SER A 100 -39.46 -9.02 -15.94
CA SER A 100 -38.93 -8.42 -17.16
C SER A 100 -37.84 -7.42 -16.80
N ILE A 101 -36.66 -7.55 -17.42
CA ILE A 101 -35.50 -6.70 -17.21
C ILE A 101 -35.16 -5.99 -18.51
N SER A 102 -35.10 -4.65 -18.48
CA SER A 102 -34.62 -3.85 -19.60
C SER A 102 -33.09 -3.82 -19.64
N LYS A 103 -32.52 -3.90 -20.84
CA LYS A 103 -31.07 -3.91 -21.10
C LYS A 103 -30.35 -4.90 -20.17
N PRO A 104 -30.74 -6.18 -20.20
CA PRO A 104 -30.21 -7.18 -19.29
C PRO A 104 -28.70 -7.32 -19.51
N ASP A 105 -27.94 -7.00 -18.48
CA ASP A 105 -26.53 -7.37 -18.37
C ASP A 105 -26.41 -8.34 -17.19
N VAL A 106 -27.10 -9.46 -17.28
CA VAL A 106 -27.15 -10.49 -16.23
C VAL A 106 -27.24 -11.87 -16.86
N GLY A 107 -26.45 -12.80 -16.33
CA GLY A 107 -26.39 -14.19 -16.82
C GLY A 107 -27.22 -15.15 -15.98
N LEU A 108 -27.40 -16.36 -16.50
CA LEU A 108 -27.95 -17.50 -15.74
C LEU A 108 -27.14 -17.75 -14.46
N GLY A 109 -27.81 -17.98 -13.34
CA GLY A 109 -27.18 -18.24 -12.04
C GLY A 109 -26.62 -16.99 -11.34
N SER A 110 -26.69 -15.82 -11.98
CA SER A 110 -26.23 -14.57 -11.38
C SER A 110 -27.13 -14.18 -10.22
N SER A 111 -26.52 -13.65 -9.17
CA SER A 111 -27.25 -12.94 -8.11
C SER A 111 -27.27 -11.45 -8.38
N VAL A 112 -28.46 -10.86 -8.27
CA VAL A 112 -28.69 -9.43 -8.35
C VAL A 112 -29.42 -8.96 -7.10
N THR A 113 -29.33 -7.68 -6.80
CA THR A 113 -30.03 -7.03 -5.70
C THR A 113 -30.92 -5.92 -6.24
N ILE A 114 -32.12 -5.82 -5.69
CA ILE A 114 -33.06 -4.72 -5.92
C ILE A 114 -33.39 -4.16 -4.53
N GLY A 115 -32.98 -2.92 -4.26
CA GLY A 115 -32.97 -2.39 -2.89
C GLY A 115 -32.14 -3.30 -1.95
N ASP A 116 -32.79 -3.87 -0.94
CA ASP A 116 -32.21 -4.81 0.03
C ASP A 116 -32.54 -6.28 -0.27
N GLU A 117 -33.32 -6.56 -1.32
CA GLU A 117 -33.68 -7.92 -1.69
C GLU A 117 -32.63 -8.52 -2.63
N LYS A 118 -32.16 -9.73 -2.32
CA LYS A 118 -31.30 -10.52 -3.20
C LYS A 118 -32.15 -11.48 -4.04
N ILE A 119 -31.92 -11.47 -5.35
CA ILE A 119 -32.64 -12.24 -6.35
C ILE A 119 -31.62 -13.09 -7.13
N ILE A 120 -31.95 -14.35 -7.42
CA ILE A 120 -31.11 -15.24 -8.25
C ILE A 120 -31.83 -15.52 -9.57
N ILE A 121 -31.12 -15.38 -10.69
CA ILE A 121 -31.67 -15.67 -12.00
C ILE A 121 -31.55 -17.17 -12.29
N LEU A 122 -32.68 -17.85 -12.40
CA LEU A 122 -32.77 -19.30 -12.63
C LEU A 122 -32.81 -19.68 -14.10
N ALA A 123 -33.43 -18.85 -14.93
CA ALA A 123 -33.55 -19.09 -16.37
C ALA A 123 -33.83 -17.78 -17.12
N VAL A 124 -33.36 -17.68 -18.36
CA VAL A 124 -33.79 -16.65 -19.32
C VAL A 124 -34.87 -17.30 -20.19
N LEU A 125 -36.11 -16.86 -20.04
CA LEU A 125 -37.27 -17.46 -20.70
C LEU A 125 -37.49 -16.91 -22.11
N SER A 126 -37.20 -15.63 -22.31
CA SER A 126 -37.26 -14.96 -23.61
C SER A 126 -36.35 -13.75 -23.59
N GLU A 127 -35.66 -13.51 -24.70
CA GLU A 127 -34.79 -12.35 -24.89
C GLU A 127 -35.18 -11.68 -26.20
N THR A 128 -35.71 -10.46 -26.12
CA THR A 128 -36.07 -9.66 -27.30
C THR A 128 -34.85 -8.83 -27.68
N GLY A 129 -33.77 -9.51 -28.05
CA GLY A 129 -32.44 -8.90 -28.23
C GLY A 129 -31.92 -8.26 -26.93
N LYS A 130 -31.09 -7.21 -27.06
CA LYS A 130 -30.47 -6.53 -25.91
C LYS A 130 -31.37 -5.51 -25.20
N GLU A 131 -32.66 -5.43 -25.54
CA GLU A 131 -33.54 -4.39 -25.00
C GLU A 131 -34.36 -4.87 -23.80
N GLU A 132 -34.86 -6.11 -23.83
CA GLU A 132 -35.65 -6.68 -22.74
C GLU A 132 -35.48 -8.21 -22.68
N ALA A 133 -35.35 -8.74 -21.46
CA ALA A 133 -35.43 -10.17 -21.20
C ALA A 133 -36.48 -10.48 -20.12
N LEU A 134 -37.27 -11.52 -20.39
CA LEU A 134 -38.12 -12.16 -19.39
C LEU A 134 -37.31 -13.28 -18.74
N VAL A 135 -37.10 -13.18 -17.43
CA VAL A 135 -36.31 -14.14 -16.66
C VAL A 135 -37.13 -14.79 -15.56
N GLN A 136 -36.83 -16.04 -15.25
CA GLN A 136 -37.32 -16.73 -14.07
C GLN A 136 -36.33 -16.52 -12.93
N VAL A 137 -36.84 -16.20 -11.74
CA VAL A 137 -36.00 -15.84 -10.59
C VAL A 137 -36.42 -16.54 -9.30
N THR A 138 -35.45 -16.69 -8.40
CA THR A 138 -35.69 -16.96 -6.98
C THR A 138 -35.59 -15.64 -6.21
N ARG A 139 -36.67 -15.28 -5.53
CA ARG A 139 -36.80 -14.09 -4.67
C ARG A 139 -36.29 -14.37 -3.26
N GLY A 140 -35.89 -13.33 -2.51
CA GLY A 140 -35.48 -13.45 -1.11
C GLY A 140 -34.29 -14.39 -0.85
N ALA A 141 -33.34 -14.45 -1.79
CA ALA A 141 -32.16 -15.31 -1.66
C ALA A 141 -31.23 -14.82 -0.53
N GLY A 142 -30.36 -15.71 -0.03
CA GLY A 142 -29.37 -15.34 0.98
C GLY A 142 -29.94 -14.83 2.30
N GLY A 143 -31.19 -15.16 2.63
CA GLY A 143 -31.87 -14.72 3.85
C GLY A 143 -32.53 -13.34 3.76
N THR A 144 -32.59 -12.74 2.57
CA THR A 144 -33.33 -11.48 2.35
C THR A 144 -34.84 -11.75 2.26
N ALA A 145 -35.67 -10.77 2.60
CA ALA A 145 -37.12 -10.88 2.49
C ALA A 145 -37.57 -10.48 1.07
N ALA A 146 -38.45 -11.27 0.46
CA ALA A 146 -39.07 -10.90 -0.80
C ALA A 146 -40.01 -9.70 -0.61
N ALA A 147 -39.84 -8.65 -1.42
CA ALA A 147 -40.58 -7.40 -1.33
C ALA A 147 -41.29 -7.05 -2.64
N ALA A 148 -42.15 -6.03 -2.61
CA ALA A 148 -42.69 -5.46 -3.85
C ALA A 148 -41.75 -4.35 -4.35
N HIS A 149 -41.53 -4.27 -5.65
CA HIS A 149 -40.65 -3.29 -6.29
C HIS A 149 -41.38 -2.58 -7.44
N PRO A 150 -41.32 -1.24 -7.53
CA PRO A 150 -41.88 -0.49 -8.65
C PRO A 150 -41.14 -0.77 -9.96
N ALA A 151 -41.80 -0.45 -11.07
CA ALA A 151 -41.15 -0.42 -12.38
C ALA A 151 -40.00 0.60 -12.40
N GLY A 152 -38.96 0.30 -13.16
CA GLY A 152 -37.76 1.13 -13.32
C GLY A 152 -36.71 0.95 -12.24
N GLU A 153 -36.96 0.14 -11.21
CA GLU A 153 -35.95 -0.09 -10.16
C GLU A 153 -34.74 -0.85 -10.73
N GLU A 154 -33.55 -0.40 -10.35
CA GLU A 154 -32.29 -0.93 -10.86
C GLU A 154 -31.95 -2.28 -10.22
N LEU A 155 -31.50 -3.21 -11.05
CA LEU A 155 -30.91 -4.46 -10.62
C LEU A 155 -29.40 -4.26 -10.55
N VAL A 156 -28.84 -4.38 -9.36
CA VAL A 156 -27.39 -4.29 -9.14
C VAL A 156 -26.83 -5.70 -9.03
N ARG A 157 -25.77 -6.06 -9.76
CA ARG A 157 -25.10 -7.35 -9.56
C ARG A 157 -24.61 -7.45 -8.13
N ALA A 158 -25.00 -8.51 -7.42
CA ALA A 158 -24.51 -8.76 -6.08
C ALA A 158 -23.10 -9.35 -6.21
N ASP A 159 -22.11 -8.64 -5.65
CA ASP A 159 -20.71 -9.06 -5.67
C ASP A 159 -20.58 -10.51 -5.18
N VAL A 160 -19.84 -11.32 -5.94
CA VAL A 160 -19.44 -12.67 -5.53
C VAL A 160 -18.30 -12.51 -4.52
N THR A 161 -18.64 -12.30 -3.25
CA THR A 161 -17.70 -12.38 -2.13
C THR A 161 -17.22 -13.80 -1.88
#